data_AF-A0A920SHA2-F1
#
_entry.id   AF-A0A920SHA2-F1
#
_cell.length_a   1.000
_cell.length_b   1.000
_cell.length_c   1.000
_cell.angle_alpha   90.00
_cell.angle_beta   90.00
_cell.angle_gamma   90.00
#
_symmetry.space_group_name_H-M   'P 1'
#
loop_
_entity.id
_entity.type
_entity.pdbx_description
1 polymer ?
#
loop_
_entity_poly.entity_id
_entity_poly.type
_entity_poly.pdbx_seq_one_letter_code
_entity_poly.pdbx_strand_id
1 'polypeptide(L)' 'MFEAATWNQLGLHDRPKPIALLDGGAPGSPGFWSHLERFLDHTVDEGFVKPDNRSLVTRVGTGAPKVLALVG' A
#
# COMPACT_ATOMS: atom_id res chain seq x y z
N MET A 1 -1.46 -5.58 -7.19
CA MET A 1 -1.18 -5.17 -5.79
C MET A 1 -1.77 -6.15 -4.80
N PHE A 2 -3.09 -6.39 -4.78
CA PHE A 2 -3.72 -7.29 -3.80
C PHE A 2 -3.10 -8.67 -3.78
N GLU A 3 -2.89 -9.29 -4.95
CA GLU A 3 -2.20 -10.57 -5.07
C GLU A 3 -0.81 -10.56 -4.42
N ALA A 4 0.03 -9.57 -4.73
CA ALA A 4 1.35 -9.43 -4.10
C ALA A 4 1.25 -9.25 -2.58
N ALA A 5 0.24 -8.51 -2.09
CA ALA A 5 0.01 -8.35 -0.65
C ALA A 5 -0.45 -9.66 -0.01
N THR A 6 -1.29 -10.45 -0.70
CA THR A 6 -1.71 -11.78 -0.25
C THR A 6 -0.52 -12.75 -0.21
N TRP A 7 0.38 -12.69 -1.18
CA TRP A 7 1.58 -13.53 -1.16
C TRP A 7 2.53 -13.16 0.00
N ASN A 8 2.66 -11.85 0.31
CA ASN A 8 3.35 -11.41 1.53
C ASN A 8 2.65 -11.91 2.80
N GLN A 9 1.32 -11.81 2.88
CA GLN A 9 0.52 -12.28 4.01
C GLN A 9 0.69 -13.80 4.24
N LEU A 10 0.78 -14.58 3.16
CA LEU A 10 0.90 -16.04 3.20
C LEU A 10 2.35 -16.52 3.28
N GLY A 11 3.34 -15.63 3.16
CA GLY A 11 4.75 -16.00 3.18
C GLY A 11 5.20 -16.82 1.96
N LEU A 12 4.63 -16.57 0.77
CA LEU A 12 4.90 -17.36 -0.44
C LEU A 12 6.23 -16.99 -1.15
N HIS A 13 7.07 -16.18 -0.51
CA HIS A 13 8.39 -15.78 -0.99
C HIS A 13 9.38 -15.80 0.18
N ASP A 14 10.66 -16.04 -0.13
CA ASP A 14 11.73 -16.10 0.88
C ASP A 14 11.87 -14.80 1.70
N ARG A 15 11.43 -13.66 1.15
CA ARG A 15 11.38 -12.36 1.86
C ARG A 15 10.14 -11.56 1.43
N PRO A 16 9.49 -10.84 2.36
CA PRO A 16 8.44 -9.89 2.03
C PRO A 16 8.94 -8.83 1.04
N LYS A 17 8.15 -8.54 0.01
CA LYS A 17 8.45 -7.47 -0.96
C LYS A 17 7.66 -6.22 -0.61
N PRO A 18 8.28 -5.03 -0.53
CA PRO A 18 7.55 -3.80 -0.26
C PRO A 18 6.58 -3.49 -1.41
N ILE A 19 5.36 -3.08 -1.06
CA ILE A 19 4.32 -2.70 -2.03
C ILE A 19 3.96 -1.24 -1.77
N ALA A 20 4.27 -0.39 -2.75
CA ALA A 20 3.93 1.02 -2.68
C ALA A 20 2.99 1.44 -3.81
N LEU A 21 1.97 2.22 -3.43
CA LEU A 21 1.07 2.91 -4.34
C LEU A 21 1.64 4.30 -4.60
N LEU A 22 2.26 4.49 -5.77
CA LEU A 22 2.72 5.80 -6.21
C LEU A 22 1.50 6.66 -6.53
N ASP A 23 1.29 7.68 -5.71
CA ASP A 23 0.10 8.50 -5.72
C ASP A 23 0.40 9.89 -6.28
N GLY A 24 -0.52 10.34 -7.13
CA GLY A 24 -0.46 11.60 -7.85
C GLY A 24 -1.87 12.07 -8.21
N GLY A 25 -2.02 13.35 -8.53
CA GLY A 25 -3.31 13.95 -8.85
C GLY A 25 -3.14 15.39 -9.34
N ALA A 26 -4.22 15.97 -9.87
CA ALA A 26 -4.22 17.39 -10.23
C ALA A 26 -4.03 18.25 -8.97
N PRO A 27 -3.38 19.43 -9.09
CA PRO A 27 -3.27 20.36 -7.96
C PRO A 27 -4.63 20.63 -7.32
N GLY A 28 -4.71 20.52 -5.99
CA GLY A 28 -5.96 20.70 -5.24
C GLY A 28 -6.94 19.52 -5.30
N SER A 29 -6.58 18.40 -5.93
CA SER A 29 -7.39 17.17 -5.94
C SER A 29 -6.78 16.09 -5.02
N PRO A 30 -7.60 15.17 -4.48
CA PRO A 30 -7.08 13.96 -3.86
C PRO A 30 -6.20 13.17 -4.83
N GLY A 31 -5.17 12.50 -4.32
CA GLY A 31 -4.38 11.58 -5.13
C GLY A 31 -5.24 10.40 -5.59
N PHE A 32 -4.91 9.85 -6.77
CA PHE A 32 -5.63 8.74 -7.40
C PHE A 32 -5.89 7.55 -6.44
N TRP A 33 -4.92 7.20 -5.59
CA TRP A 33 -5.02 6.06 -4.67
C TRP A 33 -5.61 6.39 -3.29
N SER A 34 -5.94 7.65 -3.02
CA SER A 34 -6.47 8.07 -1.72
C SER A 34 -7.74 7.33 -1.29
N HIS A 35 -8.63 7.04 -2.24
CA HIS A 35 -9.86 6.28 -1.97
C HIS A 35 -9.59 4.80 -1.67
N LEU A 36 -8.58 4.21 -2.32
CA LEU A 36 -8.19 2.83 -2.05
C LEU A 36 -7.56 2.71 -0.65
N GLU A 37 -6.71 3.66 -0.27
CA GLU A 37 -6.14 3.70 1.09
C GLU A 37 -7.24 3.74 2.16
N ARG A 38 -8.22 4.62 2.00
CA ARG A 38 -9.39 4.70 2.87
C ARG A 38 -10.21 3.41 2.91
N PHE A 39 -10.39 2.76 1.76
CA PHE A 39 -11.10 1.49 1.70
C PHE A 39 -10.35 0.41 2.50
N LEU A 40 -9.03 0.33 2.35
CA LEU A 40 -8.20 -0.60 3.11
C LEU A 40 -8.27 -0.32 4.62
N ASP A 41 -8.26 0.94 5.05
CA ASP A 41 -8.44 1.30 6.47
C ASP A 41 -9.81 0.83 6.98
N HIS A 42 -10.88 1.08 6.21
CA HIS A 42 -12.22 0.61 6.55
C HIS A 42 -12.29 -0.93 6.67
N THR A 43 -11.58 -1.67 5.83
CA THR A 43 -11.53 -3.14 5.96
C THR A 43 -10.86 -3.62 7.26
N VAL A 44 -10.00 -2.81 7.87
CA VAL A 44 -9.42 -3.08 9.19
C VAL A 44 -10.44 -2.77 10.28
N ASP A 45 -11.13 -1.63 10.18
CA ASP A 45 -12.15 -1.22 11.15
C ASP A 45 -13.28 -2.26 11.26
N GLU A 46 -13.68 -2.84 10.13
CA GLU A 46 -14.70 -3.90 10.06
C GLU A 46 -14.16 -5.31 10.39
N GLY A 47 -12.86 -5.44 10.67
CA GLY A 47 -12.24 -6.71 11.07
C GLY A 47 -11.98 -7.71 9.94
N PHE A 48 -12.12 -7.31 8.67
CA PHE A 48 -11.80 -8.15 7.51
C PHE A 48 -10.29 -8.30 7.30
N VAL A 49 -9.51 -7.26 7.62
CA VAL A 49 -8.05 -7.23 7.44
C VAL A 49 -7.37 -6.98 8.80
N LYS A 50 -6.34 -7.77 9.11
CA LYS A 50 -5.52 -7.53 10.31
C LYS A 50 -4.67 -6.26 10.14
N PRO A 51 -4.42 -5.47 11.20
CA PRO A 51 -3.54 -4.30 11.13
C PRO A 51 -2.16 -4.60 10.51
N ASP A 52 -1.56 -5.73 10.85
CA ASP A 52 -0.27 -6.16 10.28
C ASP A 52 -0.35 -6.35 8.76
N ASN A 53 -1.43 -6.93 8.25
CA ASN A 53 -1.63 -7.11 6.81
C ASN A 53 -1.90 -5.77 6.10
N ARG A 54 -2.56 -4.83 6.78
CA ARG A 54 -2.80 -3.48 6.24
C ARG A 54 -1.49 -2.72 5.98
N SER A 55 -0.48 -2.95 6.82
CA SER A 55 0.85 -2.33 6.68
C SER A 55 1.63 -2.80 5.44
N LEU A 56 1.24 -3.90 4.81
CA LEU A 56 1.89 -4.45 3.62
C LEU A 56 1.79 -3.55 2.38
N VAL A 57 0.80 -2.65 2.36
CA VAL A 57 0.56 -1.71 1.26
C VAL A 57 0.67 -0.29 1.78
N THR A 58 1.61 0.48 1.25
CA THR A 58 1.83 1.88 1.65
C THR A 58 1.61 2.83 0.49
N ARG A 59 0.93 3.96 0.72
CA ARG A 59 0.81 5.02 -0.28
C ARG A 59 1.99 5.99 -0.18
N VAL A 60 2.58 6.34 -1.31
CA VAL A 60 3.71 7.28 -1.40
C VAL A 60 3.39 8.37 -2.41
N GLY A 61 3.69 9.63 -2.08
CA GLY A 61 3.51 10.74 -3.03
C GLY A 61 4.55 10.72 -4.16
N THR A 62 4.40 11.61 -5.13
CA THR A 62 5.24 11.75 -6.34
C THR A 62 6.71 12.11 -6.11
N GLY A 63 7.15 12.29 -4.86
CA GLY A 63 8.56 12.55 -4.53
C GLY A 63 9.42 11.30 -4.72
N ALA A 64 10.29 11.32 -5.74
CA ALA A 64 11.24 10.25 -6.09
C ALA A 64 12.04 9.61 -4.92
N PRO A 65 12.46 10.34 -3.85
CA PRO A 65 13.28 9.75 -2.79
C PRO A 65 12.59 8.61 -2.02
N LYS A 66 11.26 8.65 -1.85
CA LYS A 66 10.52 7.60 -1.11
C LYS A 66 10.33 6.32 -1.92
N VAL A 67 10.24 6.43 -3.24
CA VAL A 67 10.08 5.27 -4.14
C VAL A 67 11.39 4.49 -4.24
N LEU A 68 12.53 5.20 -4.33
CA LEU A 68 13.86 4.61 -4.42
C LEU A 68 14.29 3.90 -3.12
N ALA A 69 13.83 4.37 -1.96
CA ALA A 69 14.13 3.77 -0.66
C ALA A 69 13.47 2.39 -0.42
N LEU A 70 12.53 1.98 -1.28
CA LEU A 70 11.84 0.69 -1.17
C LEU A 70 12.51 -0.43 -1.98
N VAL A 71 13.51 -0.11 -2.78
CA VAL A 71 14.22 -1.07 -3.67
C VAL A 71 15.72 -1.17 -3.36
N GLY A 72 16.22 -0.42 -2.38
CA GLY A 72 17.62 -0.39 -1.93
C GLY A 72 17.87 -1.25 -0.70
#